data_AF-A0A2N2DZL6-F1
#
_entry.id   AF-A0A2N2DZL6-F1
#
_cell.length_a   1.000
_cell.length_b   1.000
_cell.length_c   1.000
_cell.angle_alpha   90.00
_cell.angle_beta   90.00
_cell.angle_gamma   90.00
#
_symmetry.space_group_name_H-M   'P 1'
#
loop_
_entity.id
_entity.type
_entity.pdbx_description
1 polymer ?
#
loop_
_entity_poly.entity_id
_entity_poly.type
_entity_poly.pdbx_seq_one_letter_code
_entity_poly.pdbx_strand_id
1 'polypeptide(L)'
;MKVIRQGYDDGFVIIELLVVFLILGLILPTSQLNNINISEDIENIIISNQLEAMAYRKTVVIDPIICPKRDCWFNPKGHINKARTLIVHQGGAQNELVIWLGFGRFKINKRVSDD
;
A
#
# COMPACT_ATOMS: atom_id res chain seq x y z
N MET A 1 -16.66 -24.87 -58.15
CA MET A 1 -15.28 -24.56 -57.71
C MET A 1 -15.39 -23.53 -56.60
N LYS A 2 -15.22 -23.94 -55.33
CA LYS A 2 -15.46 -23.08 -54.16
C LYS A 2 -14.14 -22.41 -53.79
N VAL A 3 -14.09 -21.09 -53.90
CA VAL A 3 -12.95 -20.28 -53.44
C VAL A 3 -12.94 -20.35 -51.92
N ILE A 4 -11.95 -21.06 -51.36
CA ILE A 4 -11.66 -21.04 -49.93
C ILE A 4 -11.02 -19.68 -49.67
N ARG A 5 -11.77 -18.74 -49.09
CA ARG A 5 -11.18 -17.56 -48.47
C ARG A 5 -10.38 -18.04 -47.27
N GLN A 6 -9.06 -17.93 -47.34
CA GLN A 6 -8.21 -17.99 -46.15
C GLN A 6 -8.67 -16.87 -45.23
N GLY A 7 -9.15 -17.24 -44.04
CA GLY A 7 -9.39 -16.30 -42.96
C GLY A 7 -8.08 -15.60 -42.64
N TYR A 8 -8.09 -14.28 -42.66
CA TYR A 8 -7.09 -13.47 -41.99
C TYR A 8 -7.24 -13.78 -40.49
N ASP A 9 -6.25 -14.45 -39.91
CA ASP A 9 -6.11 -14.51 -38.46
C ASP A 9 -5.67 -13.13 -38.00
N ASP A 10 -6.59 -12.39 -37.37
CA ASP A 10 -6.36 -11.10 -36.70
C ASP A 10 -5.59 -11.32 -35.38
N GLY A 11 -4.41 -11.91 -35.47
CA GLY A 11 -3.50 -12.14 -34.35
C GLY A 11 -2.59 -10.93 -34.11
N PHE A 12 -3.14 -9.74 -33.85
CA PHE A 12 -2.32 -8.52 -33.63
C PHE A 12 -2.65 -7.67 -32.40
N VAL A 13 -3.52 -8.13 -31.50
CA VAL A 13 -3.96 -7.27 -30.37
C VAL A 13 -2.95 -7.18 -29.22
N ILE A 14 -2.14 -8.21 -28.96
CA ILE A 14 -1.31 -8.26 -27.75
C ILE A 14 -0.01 -7.44 -27.88
N ILE A 15 0.66 -7.52 -29.03
CA ILE A 15 1.94 -6.83 -29.24
C ILE A 15 1.73 -5.31 -29.34
N GLU A 16 0.68 -4.89 -30.05
CA GLU A 16 0.34 -3.47 -30.17
C GLU A 16 -0.03 -2.87 -28.80
N LEU A 17 -0.76 -3.62 -27.96
CA LEU A 17 -1.04 -3.19 -26.57
C LEU A 17 0.24 -2.98 -25.77
N LEU A 18 1.20 -3.91 -25.85
CA LEU A 18 2.46 -3.84 -25.12
C LEU A 18 3.31 -2.64 -25.56
N VAL A 19 3.33 -2.33 -26.86
CA VAL A 19 4.03 -1.15 -27.39
C VAL A 19 3.38 0.14 -26.88
N VAL A 20 2.04 0.21 -26.84
CA VAL A 20 1.33 1.37 -26.28
C VAL A 20 1.63 1.53 -24.79
N PHE A 21 1.65 0.46 -24.00
CA PHE A 21 2.02 0.53 -22.58
C PHE A 21 3.47 0.95 -22.36
N LEU A 22 4.40 0.50 -23.21
CA LEU A 22 5.81 0.90 -23.16
C LEU A 22 5.96 2.40 -23.44
N ILE A 23 5.25 2.92 -24.44
CA ILE A 23 5.27 4.34 -24.79
C ILE A 23 4.66 5.19 -23.67
N LEU A 24 3.52 4.78 -23.10
CA LEU A 24 2.89 5.45 -21.96
C LEU A 24 3.81 5.46 -20.73
N GLY A 25 4.53 4.36 -20.47
CA GLY A 25 5.50 4.28 -19.39
C GLY A 25 6.72 5.19 -19.58
N LEU A 26 7.12 5.48 -20.82
CA LEU A 26 8.25 6.35 -21.15
C LEU A 26 7.89 7.84 -21.16
N ILE A 27 6.61 8.19 -21.41
CA ILE A 27 6.14 9.58 -21.45
C ILE A 27 5.75 10.09 -20.05
N LEU A 28 5.52 9.21 -19.09
CA LEU A 28 5.24 9.61 -17.70
C LEU A 28 6.53 10.18 -17.06
N PRO A 29 6.54 11.46 -16.67
CA PRO A 29 7.71 12.07 -16.06
C PRO A 29 7.98 11.39 -14.71
N THR A 30 9.12 10.68 -14.63
CA THR A 30 9.66 10.10 -13.38
C THR A 30 10.07 11.16 -12.35
N SER A 31 9.94 12.46 -12.69
CA SER A 31 10.32 13.60 -11.86
C SER A 31 9.28 14.05 -10.84
N GLN A 32 8.12 13.38 -10.73
CA GLN A 32 7.18 13.57 -9.61
C GLN A 32 7.30 12.53 -8.48
N LEU A 33 8.26 11.61 -8.54
CA LEU A 33 8.42 10.53 -7.56
C LEU A 33 9.06 10.94 -6.22
N ASN A 34 9.48 12.19 -6.03
CA ASN A 34 10.18 12.63 -4.81
C ASN A 34 9.35 13.46 -3.82
N ASN A 35 8.03 13.52 -3.99
CA ASN A 35 7.10 14.00 -2.96
C ASN A 35 6.04 12.92 -2.68
N ILE A 36 6.45 11.65 -2.65
CA ILE A 36 5.59 10.61 -2.06
C ILE A 36 5.39 11.03 -0.61
N ASN A 37 4.12 11.34 -0.37
CA ASN A 37 3.51 11.84 0.82
C ASN A 37 3.84 10.87 1.97
N ILE A 38 4.77 11.26 2.84
CA ILE A 38 5.39 10.40 3.87
C ILE A 38 4.35 9.70 4.81
N SER A 39 3.13 10.24 4.91
CA SER A 39 1.99 9.62 5.59
C SER A 39 1.48 8.34 4.91
N GLU A 40 1.60 8.23 3.58
CA GLU A 40 1.17 7.06 2.81
C GLU A 40 1.99 5.82 3.19
N ASP A 41 3.26 5.97 3.58
CA ASP A 41 4.11 4.84 3.96
C ASP A 41 3.64 4.14 5.25
N ILE A 42 3.27 4.87 6.30
CA ILE A 42 2.75 4.26 7.54
C ILE A 42 1.42 3.56 7.27
N GLU A 43 0.53 4.28 6.58
CA GLU A 43 -0.79 3.77 6.25
C GLU A 43 -0.69 2.47 5.44
N ASN A 44 0.16 2.44 4.42
CA ASN A 44 0.42 1.26 3.63
C ASN A 44 1.00 0.11 4.46
N ILE A 45 1.91 0.37 5.41
CA ILE A 45 2.44 -0.66 6.31
C ILE A 45 1.34 -1.25 7.21
N ILE A 46 0.50 -0.40 7.79
CA ILE A 46 -0.60 -0.83 8.67
C ILE A 46 -1.60 -1.68 7.88
N ILE A 47 -2.05 -1.18 6.72
CA ILE A 47 -3.01 -1.88 5.85
C ILE A 47 -2.42 -3.20 5.35
N SER A 48 -1.17 -3.20 4.90
CA SER A 48 -0.50 -4.41 4.39
C SER A 48 -0.38 -5.49 5.47
N ASN A 49 0.07 -5.14 6.67
CA ASN A 49 0.16 -6.08 7.80
C ASN A 49 -1.21 -6.64 8.19
N GLN A 50 -2.25 -5.82 8.10
CA GLN A 50 -3.62 -6.21 8.40
C GLN A 50 -4.19 -7.17 7.35
N LEU A 51 -3.98 -6.88 6.06
CA LEU A 51 -4.36 -7.74 4.95
C LEU A 51 -3.58 -9.05 4.97
N GLU A 52 -2.28 -9.01 5.29
CA GLU A 52 -1.44 -10.19 5.45
C GLU A 52 -2.01 -11.12 6.53
N ALA A 53 -2.38 -10.57 7.70
CA ALA A 53 -2.96 -11.34 8.78
C ALA A 53 -4.24 -12.09 8.34
N MET A 54 -5.07 -11.44 7.53
CA MET A 54 -6.29 -12.04 6.99
C MET A 54 -6.03 -13.05 5.89
N ALA A 55 -5.17 -12.71 4.91
CA ALA A 55 -4.88 -13.55 3.75
C ALA A 55 -4.25 -14.88 4.17
N TYR A 56 -3.30 -14.84 5.11
CA TYR A 56 -2.60 -16.02 5.60
C TYR A 56 -3.22 -16.62 6.88
N ARG A 57 -4.31 -16.04 7.38
CA ARG A 57 -4.98 -16.44 8.63
C ARG A 57 -4.02 -16.63 9.80
N LYS A 58 -3.07 -15.69 9.96
CA LYS A 58 -2.03 -15.73 10.99
C LYS A 58 -1.99 -14.45 11.82
N THR A 59 -1.30 -14.49 12.95
CA THR A 59 -0.97 -13.28 13.70
C THR A 59 0.21 -12.57 13.02
N VAL A 60 0.08 -11.26 12.78
CA VAL A 60 1.13 -10.42 12.19
C VAL A 60 1.51 -9.32 13.18
N VAL A 61 2.77 -9.30 13.59
CA VAL A 61 3.32 -8.26 14.47
C VAL A 61 3.58 -7.01 13.66
N ILE A 62 3.13 -5.85 14.16
CA ILE A 62 3.34 -4.56 13.50
C ILE A 62 4.82 -4.17 13.61
N ASP A 63 5.34 -3.56 12.54
CA ASP A 63 6.74 -3.15 12.45
C ASP A 63 7.20 -2.34 13.69
N PRO A 64 8.40 -2.62 14.24
CA PRO A 64 8.94 -1.91 15.41
C PRO A 64 9.12 -0.40 15.22
N ILE A 65 9.24 0.11 14.00
CA ILE A 65 9.24 1.55 13.72
C ILE A 65 7.91 2.18 14.18
N ILE A 66 6.81 1.45 14.02
CA ILE A 66 5.48 1.88 14.42
C ILE A 66 5.19 1.43 15.86
N CYS A 67 5.52 0.20 16.23
CA CYS A 67 5.30 -0.35 17.57
C CYS A 67 6.61 -0.90 18.19
N PRO A 68 7.43 -0.04 18.84
CA PRO A 68 8.78 -0.41 19.30
C PRO A 68 8.84 -1.61 20.24
N LYS A 69 7.84 -1.75 21.10
CA LYS A 69 7.75 -2.86 22.06
C LYS A 69 7.33 -4.19 21.41
N ARG A 70 7.04 -4.22 20.10
CA ARG A 70 6.54 -5.37 19.32
C ARG A 70 5.36 -6.09 19.97
N ASP A 71 4.60 -5.37 20.78
CA ASP A 71 3.48 -5.87 21.54
C ASP A 71 2.15 -5.60 20.82
N CYS A 72 2.20 -5.02 19.61
CA CYS A 72 1.06 -4.74 18.73
C CYS A 72 1.01 -5.77 17.60
N TRP A 73 -0.14 -6.40 17.41
CA TRP A 73 -0.31 -7.38 16.34
C TRP A 73 -1.75 -7.43 15.84
N PHE A 74 -1.90 -7.78 14.55
CA PHE A 74 -3.17 -8.10 13.93
C PHE A 74 -3.42 -9.60 14.03
N ASN A 75 -4.65 -9.98 14.38
CA ASN A 75 -5.08 -11.36 14.41
C ASN A 75 -5.54 -11.84 13.01
N PRO A 76 -5.86 -13.13 12.83
CA PRO A 76 -6.37 -13.67 11.55
C PRO A 76 -7.66 -13.02 11.01
N LYS A 77 -8.37 -12.23 11.82
CA LYS A 77 -9.56 -11.45 11.43
C LYS A 77 -9.22 -10.00 11.09
N GLY A 78 -7.94 -9.63 11.09
CA GLY A 78 -7.48 -8.27 10.87
C GLY A 78 -7.76 -7.32 12.05
N HIS A 79 -8.07 -7.81 13.24
CA HIS A 79 -8.25 -6.95 14.42
C HIS A 79 -6.91 -6.76 15.12
N ILE A 80 -6.62 -5.52 15.53
CA ILE A 80 -5.49 -5.25 16.42
C ILE A 80 -5.80 -5.73 17.84
N ASN A 81 -4.79 -6.23 18.54
CA ASN A 81 -4.91 -6.73 19.91
C ASN A 81 -5.18 -5.64 20.97
N LYS A 82 -4.87 -4.37 20.69
CA LYS A 82 -5.06 -3.25 21.61
C LYS A 82 -5.18 -1.92 20.87
N ALA A 83 -5.98 -1.01 21.41
CA ALA A 83 -5.95 0.39 21.00
C ALA A 83 -4.69 1.08 21.57
N ARG A 84 -4.11 2.01 20.82
CA ARG A 84 -2.92 2.77 21.25
C ARG A 84 -2.74 4.04 20.45
N THR A 85 -2.15 5.05 21.09
CA THR A 85 -1.58 6.24 20.45
C THR A 85 -0.06 6.14 20.45
N LEU A 86 0.57 6.40 19.31
CA LEU A 86 2.00 6.24 19.05
C LEU A 86 2.53 7.53 18.43
N ILE A 87 3.72 7.98 18.84
CA ILE A 87 4.44 9.05 18.15
C ILE A 87 5.39 8.39 17.17
N VAL A 88 5.22 8.69 15.88
CA VAL A 88 6.06 8.15 14.82
C VAL A 88 6.86 9.30 14.22
N HIS A 89 8.17 9.11 14.13
CA HIS A 89 9.08 10.06 13.51
C HIS A 89 9.26 9.66 12.05
N GLN A 90 8.94 10.55 11.12
CA GLN A 90 9.14 10.30 9.70
C GLN A 90 9.63 11.55 8.98
N GLY A 91 10.75 11.43 8.26
CA GLY A 91 11.28 12.52 7.43
C GLY A 91 11.52 13.83 8.19
N GLY A 92 11.88 13.77 9.48
CA GLY A 92 12.06 14.95 10.34
C GLY A 92 10.76 15.51 10.95
N ALA A 93 9.58 15.02 10.56
CA ALA A 93 8.31 15.37 11.16
C ALA A 93 7.92 14.37 12.26
N GLN A 94 7.22 14.86 13.29
CA GLN A 94 6.55 14.02 14.27
C GLN A 94 5.07 13.90 13.89
N ASN A 95 4.57 12.67 13.81
CA ASN A 95 3.16 12.38 13.60
C ASN A 95 2.63 11.58 14.78
N GLU A 96 1.38 11.83 15.15
CA GLU A 96 0.66 11.03 16.12
C GLU A 96 -0.24 10.03 15.38
N LEU A 97 0.07 8.75 15.52
CA LEU A 97 -0.74 7.65 15.01
C LEU A 97 -1.65 7.13 16.12
N VAL A 98 -2.95 7.18 15.91
CA VAL A 98 -3.96 6.60 16.80
C VAL A 98 -4.53 5.36 16.14
N ILE A 99 -4.40 4.20 16.79
CA ILE A 99 -4.99 2.93 16.34
C ILE A 99 -6.05 2.50 17.35
N TRP A 100 -7.26 2.19 16.89
CA TRP A 100 -8.36 1.70 17.73
C TRP A 100 -8.56 0.20 17.57
N LEU A 101 -9.25 -0.40 18.54
CA LEU A 101 -9.72 -1.78 18.42
C LEU A 101 -10.72 -1.92 17.26
N GLY A 102 -10.54 -3.00 16.49
CA GLY A 102 -11.37 -3.35 15.35
C GLY A 102 -10.60 -3.31 14.03
N PHE A 103 -11.32 -3.59 12.94
CA PHE A 103 -10.75 -3.60 11.59
C PHE A 103 -10.75 -2.18 10.99
N GLY A 104 -9.59 -1.74 10.47
CA GLY A 104 -9.51 -0.52 9.66
C GLY A 104 -9.69 0.79 10.44
N ARG A 105 -9.48 0.75 11.76
CA ARG A 105 -9.69 1.92 12.62
C ARG A 105 -8.34 2.49 13.06
N PHE A 106 -7.82 3.42 12.27
CA PHE A 106 -6.65 4.23 12.64
C PHE A 106 -6.76 5.66 12.10
N LYS A 107 -5.98 6.58 12.66
CA LYS A 107 -5.88 7.98 12.22
C LYS A 107 -4.46 8.47 12.41
N ILE A 108 -3.94 9.22 11.45
CA ILE A 108 -2.65 9.91 11.55
C ILE A 108 -2.94 11.40 11.72
N ASN A 109 -2.53 11.97 12.84
CA ASN A 109 -2.56 13.40 13.11
C ASN A 109 -1.15 13.96 12.91
N LYS A 110 -1.01 15.02 12.11
CA LYS A 110 0.25 15.76 12.04
C LYS A 110 0.45 16.51 13.36
N ARG A 111 1.58 16.32 14.04
CA ARG A 111 1.95 17.19 15.15
C ARG A 111 2.53 18.47 14.58
N VAL A 112 1.92 19.61 14.89
CA VAL A 112 2.58 20.91 14.75
C VAL A 112 3.49 21.00 15.97
N SER A 113 4.81 21.06 15.75
CA SER A 113 5.74 21.38 16.82
C SER A 113 5.57 22.86 17.17
N ASP A 114 5.04 23.14 18.35
CA ASP A 114 5.16 24.46 18.97
C ASP A 114 6.52 24.50 19.68
N ASP A 115 7.60 24.65 18.91
CA ASP A 115 8.94 25.02 19.40
C ASP A 115 9.57 26.04 18.44
#